data_AF-A0A7S9GLY5-F1
#
_entry.id   AF-A0A7S9GLY5-F1
#
_cell.length_a   1.000
_cell.length_b   1.000
_cell.length_c   1.000
_cell.angle_alpha   90.00
_cell.angle_beta   90.00
_cell.angle_gamma   90.00
#
_symmetry.space_group_name_H-M   'P 1'
#
loop_
_entity.id
_entity.type
_entity.pdbx_description
1 polymer ?
#
loop_
_entity_poly.entity_id
_entity_poly.type
_entity_poly.pdbx_seq_one_letter_code
_entity_poly.pdbx_strand_id
1 'polypeptide(L)'
;MAVALVVFVIGSRMYKKVKPQGNVMLEVSKCVGFAIKNRFRHRSKKFPKREHWLDWASDKYDKRLIAQIKMVLRVLFLYIPLPMFWAVFDQQGSRWTLQA
;
A
#
# COMPACT_ATOMS: atom_id res chain seq x y z
N MET A 1 -3.11 14.44 39.23
CA MET A 1 -2.59 14.98 37.95
C MET A 1 -1.09 15.20 37.96
N ALA A 2 -0.54 15.98 38.90
CA ALA A 2 0.91 16.24 38.96
C ALA A 2 1.78 14.96 39.12
N VAL A 3 1.39 14.04 40.00
CA VAL A 3 2.12 12.77 40.23
C VAL A 3 2.17 11.90 38.96
N ALA A 4 1.05 11.76 38.26
CA ALA A 4 0.98 11.01 37.00
C ALA A 4 1.89 11.62 35.92
N LEU A 5 2.01 12.95 35.88
CA LEU A 5 2.85 13.67 34.93
C LEU A 5 4.34 13.41 35.21
N VAL A 6 4.75 13.41 36.48
CA VAL A 6 6.14 13.09 36.89
C VAL A 6 6.51 11.66 36.51
N VAL A 7 5.63 10.69 36.81
CA VAL A 7 5.84 9.28 36.46
C VAL A 7 5.94 9.10 34.95
N PHE A 8 5.07 9.77 34.18
CA PHE A 8 5.09 9.74 32.72
C PHE A 8 6.40 10.31 32.15
N VAL A 9 6.88 11.44 32.68
CA VAL A 9 8.13 12.07 32.22
C VAL A 9 9.35 11.19 32.52
N ILE A 10 9.41 10.53 33.68
CA ILE A 10 10.50 9.60 34.02
C ILE A 10 10.48 8.39 33.07
N GLY A 11 9.30 7.77 32.86
CA GLY A 11 9.13 6.65 31.93
C GLY A 11 9.36 7.04 30.47
N SER A 12 9.21 8.33 30.13
CA SER A 12 9.29 8.79 28.74
C SER A 12 10.67 8.58 28.09
N ARG A 13 11.74 8.52 28.90
CA ARG A 13 13.11 8.23 28.45
C ARG A 13 13.29 6.80 27.98
N MET A 14 12.41 5.88 28.37
CA MET A 14 12.43 4.49 27.96
C MET A 14 11.69 4.26 26.63
N TYR A 15 10.97 5.25 26.10
CA TYR A 15 10.30 5.10 24.81
C TYR A 15 11.29 5.17 23.65
N LYS A 16 11.20 4.19 22.76
CA LYS A 16 11.88 4.21 21.47
C LYS A 16 11.17 5.19 20.53
N LYS A 17 11.71 6.39 20.41
CA LYS A 17 11.21 7.43 19.48
C LYS A 17 11.64 7.08 18.06
N VAL A 18 10.81 6.30 17.37
CA VAL A 18 11.04 5.97 15.96
C VAL A 18 10.82 7.24 15.12
N LYS A 19 11.75 7.57 14.22
CA LYS A 19 11.58 8.69 13.29
C LYS A 19 10.30 8.48 12.48
N PRO A 20 9.54 9.55 12.18
CA PRO A 20 8.40 9.43 11.29
C PRO A 20 8.89 8.85 9.97
N GLN A 21 8.44 7.63 9.65
CA GLN A 21 8.62 7.06 8.32
C GLN A 21 7.88 7.99 7.35
N GLY A 22 8.50 8.31 6.21
CA GLY A 22 7.89 9.20 5.22
C GLY A 22 6.56 8.64 4.69
N ASN A 23 5.91 9.36 3.76
CA ASN A 23 4.66 8.89 3.18
C ASN A 23 4.89 7.68 2.26
N VAL A 24 4.82 6.48 2.83
CA VAL A 24 4.98 5.20 2.14
C VAL A 24 3.99 5.06 0.99
N MET A 25 2.75 5.53 1.15
CA MET A 25 1.73 5.44 0.10
C MET A 25 2.11 6.29 -1.12
N LEU A 26 2.70 7.46 -0.89
CA LEU A 26 3.22 8.32 -1.96
C LEU A 26 4.44 7.71 -2.65
N GLU A 27 5.31 7.04 -1.89
CA GLU A 27 6.47 6.35 -2.46
C GLU A 27 6.04 5.18 -3.34
N VAL A 28 5.10 4.36 -2.88
CA VAL A 28 4.52 3.24 -3.63
C VAL A 28 3.84 3.75 -4.91
N SER A 29 3.01 4.80 -4.84
CA SER A 29 2.32 5.33 -6.02
C SER A 29 3.29 5.91 -7.05
N LYS A 30 4.34 6.63 -6.62
CA LYS A 30 5.42 7.10 -7.50
C LYS A 30 6.21 5.96 -8.12
N CYS A 31 6.49 4.88 -7.38
CA CYS A 31 7.19 3.71 -7.89
C CYS A 31 6.37 3.00 -8.97
N VAL A 32 5.08 2.76 -8.70
CA VAL A 32 4.16 2.13 -9.66
C VAL A 32 4.01 2.99 -10.92
N GLY A 33 3.77 4.30 -10.76
CA GLY A 33 3.65 5.23 -11.89
C GLY A 33 4.93 5.31 -12.73
N PHE A 34 6.10 5.31 -12.08
CA PHE A 34 7.38 5.26 -12.77
C PHE A 34 7.56 3.95 -13.56
N ALA A 35 7.27 2.79 -12.96
CA ALA A 35 7.36 1.49 -13.63
C ALA A 35 6.47 1.46 -14.89
N ILE A 36 5.23 1.95 -14.79
CA ILE A 36 4.29 2.01 -15.92
C ILE A 36 4.83 2.94 -17.01
N LYS A 37 5.23 4.16 -16.65
CA LYS A 37 5.78 5.14 -17.61
C LYS A 37 7.03 4.60 -18.32
N ASN A 38 7.94 3.99 -17.56
CA ASN A 38 9.19 3.44 -18.10
C ASN A 38 8.93 2.23 -19.01
N ARG A 39 7.94 1.39 -18.67
CA ARG A 39 7.48 0.29 -19.52
C ARG A 39 6.96 0.77 -20.88
N PHE A 40 6.19 1.86 -20.92
CA PHE A 40 5.69 2.42 -22.18
C PHE A 40 6.82 3.07 -22.99
N ARG A 41 7.74 3.79 -22.33
CA ARG A 41 8.89 4.44 -22.99
C ARG A 41 9.88 3.44 -23.59
N HIS A 42 10.10 2.30 -22.93
CA HIS A 42 11.06 1.28 -23.35
C HIS A 42 10.38 0.06 -24.01
N ARG A 43 9.20 0.24 -24.60
CA ARG A 43 8.44 -0.80 -25.29
C ARG A 43 9.06 -1.26 -26.62
N SER A 44 10.08 -0.56 -27.13
CA SER A 44 10.79 -0.91 -28.36
C SER A 44 11.65 -2.18 -28.21
N LYS A 45 11.86 -2.92 -29.32
CA LYS A 45 12.68 -4.16 -29.38
C LYS A 45 14.15 -3.97 -28.96
N LYS A 46 14.59 -2.73 -28.74
CA LYS A 46 15.95 -2.37 -28.33
C LYS A 46 16.26 -2.71 -26.86
N PHE A 47 15.26 -2.96 -26.03
CA PHE A 47 15.44 -3.28 -24.61
C PHE A 47 15.07 -4.73 -24.29
N PRO A 48 15.83 -5.43 -23.43
CA PRO A 48 15.51 -6.79 -23.02
C PRO A 48 14.17 -6.82 -22.27
N LYS A 49 13.36 -7.85 -22.55
CA LYS A 49 12.09 -8.07 -21.83
C LYS A 49 12.39 -8.37 -20.35
N ARG A 50 11.64 -7.74 -19.45
CA ARG A 50 11.64 -8.02 -18.01
C ARG A 50 10.55 -9.05 -17.69
N GLU A 51 10.77 -9.89 -16.69
CA GLU A 51 9.81 -10.92 -16.25
C GLU A 51 8.52 -10.29 -15.68
N HIS A 52 8.66 -9.27 -14.81
CA HIS A 52 7.53 -8.58 -14.23
C HIS A 52 7.48 -7.10 -14.63
N TRP A 53 6.29 -6.54 -14.81
CA TRP A 53 6.13 -5.14 -15.25
C TRP A 53 6.61 -4.11 -14.21
N LEU A 54 6.62 -4.44 -12.92
CA LEU A 54 7.21 -3.59 -11.88
C LEU A 54 8.74 -3.53 -11.94
N ASP A 55 9.41 -4.45 -12.63
CA ASP A 55 10.88 -4.45 -12.72
C ASP A 55 11.40 -3.28 -13.57
N TRP A 56 10.51 -2.60 -14.30
CA TRP A 56 10.81 -1.33 -14.95
C TRP A 56 11.11 -0.19 -13.95
N ALA A 57 10.87 -0.37 -12.65
CA ALA A 57 11.29 0.56 -11.60
C ALA A 57 12.68 0.26 -11.01
N SER A 58 13.34 -0.85 -11.38
CA SER A 58 14.62 -1.25 -10.76
C SER A 58 15.75 -0.24 -10.94
N ASP A 59 15.65 0.63 -11.95
CA ASP A 59 16.66 1.64 -12.26
C ASP A 59 16.68 2.78 -11.22
N LYS A 60 15.57 3.00 -10.51
CA LYS A 60 15.39 4.12 -9.57
C LYS A 60 15.03 3.68 -8.15
N TYR A 61 14.40 2.52 -7.98
CA TYR A 61 13.88 2.05 -6.70
C TYR A 61 14.56 0.75 -6.27
N ASP A 62 14.65 0.55 -4.95
CA ASP A 62 15.22 -0.67 -4.37
C ASP A 62 14.41 -1.91 -4.76
N LYS A 63 15.11 -3.01 -5.06
CA LYS A 63 14.53 -4.33 -5.36
C LYS A 63 13.66 -4.82 -4.21
N ARG A 64 14.02 -4.51 -2.95
CA ARG A 64 13.20 -4.87 -1.79
C ARG A 64 11.83 -4.19 -1.82
N LEU A 65 11.80 -2.87 -2.10
CA LEU A 65 10.55 -2.12 -2.22
C LEU A 65 9.68 -2.69 -3.36
N ILE A 66 10.29 -2.97 -4.51
CA ILE A 66 9.60 -3.56 -5.66
C ILE A 66 9.01 -4.93 -5.31
N ALA A 67 9.75 -5.80 -4.62
CA ALA A 67 9.27 -7.10 -4.18
C ALA A 67 8.09 -6.97 -3.20
N GLN A 68 8.17 -6.04 -2.25
CA GLN A 68 7.06 -5.75 -1.33
C GLN A 68 5.81 -5.26 -2.07
N ILE A 69 5.95 -4.35 -3.05
CA ILE A 69 4.83 -3.88 -3.86
C ILE A 69 4.21 -5.04 -4.66
N LYS A 70 5.02 -5.95 -5.23
CA LYS A 70 4.51 -7.15 -5.92
C LYS A 70 3.67 -8.02 -4.99
N MET A 71 4.11 -8.23 -3.74
CA MET A 71 3.34 -9.00 -2.75
C MET A 71 2.03 -8.29 -2.39
N VAL A 72 2.06 -6.99 -2.10
CA VAL A 72 0.88 -6.20 -1.75
C VAL A 72 -0.15 -6.22 -2.88
N LEU A 73 0.26 -6.07 -4.14
CA LEU A 73 -0.67 -6.13 -5.28
C LEU A 73 -1.34 -7.50 -5.43
N ARG A 74 -0.66 -8.60 -5.11
CA ARG A 74 -1.27 -9.95 -5.09
C ARG A 74 -2.32 -10.07 -3.99
N VAL A 75 -2.03 -9.53 -2.80
CA VAL A 75 -2.99 -9.49 -1.69
C VAL A 75 -4.19 -8.62 -2.05
N LEU A 76 -3.97 -7.42 -2.62
CA LEU A 76 -5.06 -6.55 -3.06
C LEU A 76 -5.94 -7.22 -4.11
N PHE A 77 -5.35 -7.98 -5.04
CA PHE A 77 -6.10 -8.76 -6.01
C PHE A 77 -6.99 -9.82 -5.34
N LEU A 78 -6.46 -10.53 -4.35
CA LEU A 78 -7.24 -11.51 -3.56
C LEU A 78 -8.41 -10.85 -2.82
N TYR A 79 -8.25 -9.59 -2.40
CA TYR A 79 -9.26 -8.85 -1.64
C TYR A 79 -10.35 -8.22 -2.49
N ILE A 80 -10.28 -8.26 -3.83
CA ILE A 80 -11.32 -7.67 -4.72
C ILE A 80 -12.74 -8.17 -4.40
N PRO A 81 -13.00 -9.47 -4.13
CA PRO A 81 -14.35 -9.95 -3.82
C PRO A 81 -14.92 -9.44 -2.50
N LEU A 82 -14.07 -9.01 -1.55
CA LEU A 82 -14.51 -8.67 -0.19
C LEU A 82 -15.34 -7.36 -0.16
N PRO A 83 -14.89 -6.24 -0.76
CA PRO A 83 -15.75 -5.06 -0.91
C PRO A 83 -17.02 -5.32 -1.73
N MET A 84 -16.94 -6.18 -2.75
CA MET A 84 -18.11 -6.57 -3.55
C MET A 84 -19.13 -7.34 -2.71
N PHE A 85 -18.67 -8.29 -1.90
CA PHE A 85 -19.50 -9.03 -0.96
C PHE A 85 -20.22 -8.08 0.02
N TRP A 86 -19.47 -7.18 0.66
CA TRP A 86 -20.06 -6.22 1.60
C TRP A 86 -21.04 -5.26 0.91
N ALA A 87 -20.73 -4.79 -0.30
CA ALA A 87 -21.61 -3.92 -1.06
C ALA A 87 -22.96 -4.61 -1.40
N VAL A 88 -22.93 -5.90 -1.74
CA VAL A 88 -24.15 -6.68 -2.04
C VAL A 88 -24.90 -7.08 -0.77
N PHE A 89 -24.19 -7.46 0.30
CA PHE A 89 -24.81 -7.82 1.58
C PHE A 89 -25.58 -6.63 2.19
N ASP A 90 -24.98 -5.44 2.18
CA ASP A 90 -25.61 -4.22 2.70
C ASP A 90 -26.88 -3.83 1.89
N GLN A 91 -26.91 -4.15 0.60
CA GLN A 91 -28.10 -3.96 -0.24
C GLN A 91 -29.29 -4.85 0.16
N GLN A 92 -29.07 -6.00 0.83
CA GLN A 92 -30.17 -6.90 1.22
C GLN A 92 -31.01 -6.34 2.38
N GLY A 93 -30.43 -5.55 3.29
CA GLY A 93 -31.13 -4.99 4.45
C GLY A 93 -32.06 -3.82 4.17
N SER A 94 -31.91 -3.14 3.02
CA SER A 94 -32.66 -1.91 2.69
C SER A 94 -33.96 -2.15 1.89
N ARG A 95 -34.15 -3.33 1.29
CA ARG A 95 -35.29 -3.59 0.38
C ARG A 95 -36.31 -4.60 0.90
N TRP A 96 -35.98 -5.42 1.91
CA TRP A 96 -36.91 -6.44 2.45
C TRP A 96 -37.69 -5.99 3.69
N THR A 97 -37.35 -4.85 4.30
CA THR A 97 -38.09 -4.28 5.45
C THR A 97 -39.00 -3.11 5.07
N LEU A 98 -38.71 -2.38 3.99
CA LEU A 98 -39.48 -1.19 3.57
C LEU A 98 -40.60 -1.50 2.56
N GLN A 99 -40.87 -2.77 2.29
CA GLN A 99 -41.89 -3.20 1.33
C GLN A 99 -42.85 -4.26 1.91
N ALA A 100 -42.89 -4.40 3.24
CA ALA A 100 -43.98 -5.04 3.98
C ALA A 100 -44.82 -3.97 4.67
#